data_AF-A0A7Y4QQ35-F1
#
_entry.id   AF-A0A7Y4QQ35-F1
#
_cell.length_a   1.000
_cell.length_b   1.000
_cell.length_c   1.000
_cell.angle_alpha   90.00
_cell.angle_beta   90.00
_cell.angle_gamma   90.00
#
_symmetry.space_group_name_H-M   'P 1'
#
loop_
_entity.id
_entity.type
_entity.pdbx_description
1 polymer ?
#
loop_
_entity_poly.entity_id
_entity_poly.type
_entity_poly.pdbx_seq_one_letter_code
_entity_poly.pdbx_strand_id
1 'polypeptide(L)'
;MRIPAFKQSDRFLGEFDLCCLVATIKNSKLPGVASRHIAEYKEDPPCNIYLRGKDPKKISAWQREMLEQLFEKEGFTTAMAEGMKKYQTNCGRDFYSQFNEEDRHHIKEHGILPFLTIEHIVIDDIGRKVLISADKNDGDLHEHGITICLRNGRWGFEDGDYFSRYSSAFEKNRIFDEEVLAANRLIEWQKRWDVVFPFAAPETHVEANGALLYGVWHIDLRATTKLLKQMGAPNDEIRNVPTVIAQKVGLYFSRTKSEFLRSGYTTSESIVVGYKRKGNWVTMRTMGEKDGPISTSIYWCNGKLLVEKGHKNVFSRVKGSCRKGIHLRELRKRR
;
A
#
# COMPACT_ATOMS: atom_id res chain seq x y z
N MET A 1 37.39 -4.41 14.10
CA MET A 1 37.24 -4.09 12.66
C MET A 1 37.46 -2.59 12.48
N ARG A 2 38.04 -2.11 11.36
CA ARG A 2 38.11 -0.66 11.11
C ARG A 2 36.76 -0.10 10.67
N ILE A 3 36.45 1.14 11.07
CA ILE A 3 35.26 1.85 10.60
C ILE A 3 35.31 1.96 9.06
N PRO A 4 34.22 1.60 8.35
CA PRO A 4 34.20 1.67 6.89
C PRO A 4 34.18 3.11 6.37
N ALA A 5 34.60 3.30 5.12
CA ALA A 5 34.58 4.60 4.48
C ALA A 5 33.14 4.99 4.10
N PHE A 6 32.71 6.17 4.55
CA PHE A 6 31.39 6.72 4.26
C PHE A 6 31.43 7.67 3.06
N LYS A 7 30.38 7.63 2.24
CA LYS A 7 30.12 8.58 1.15
C LYS A 7 28.79 9.29 1.38
N GLN A 8 28.64 10.48 0.77
CA GLN A 8 27.36 11.18 0.76
C GLN A 8 26.34 10.44 -0.11
N SER A 9 25.09 10.46 0.32
CA SER A 9 23.92 9.94 -0.39
C SER A 9 22.78 10.96 -0.25
N ASP A 10 22.00 11.13 -1.30
CA ASP A 10 20.72 11.83 -1.30
C ASP A 10 19.55 10.89 -0.91
N ARG A 11 19.84 9.59 -0.80
CA ARG A 11 18.88 8.55 -0.40
C ARG A 11 19.23 7.95 0.96
N PHE A 12 18.33 8.09 1.93
CA PHE A 12 18.40 7.41 3.22
C PHE A 12 17.59 6.11 3.16
N LEU A 13 18.17 5.01 3.68
CA LEU A 13 17.61 3.65 3.58
C LEU A 13 17.33 3.20 2.13
N GLY A 14 17.95 3.85 1.14
CA GLY A 14 17.71 3.58 -0.29
C GLY A 14 16.38 4.12 -0.84
N GLU A 15 15.43 4.49 0.02
CA GLU A 15 14.05 4.79 -0.37
C GLU A 15 13.67 6.27 -0.18
N PHE A 16 14.21 6.92 0.85
CA PHE A 16 13.79 8.26 1.26
C PHE A 16 14.70 9.35 0.67
N ASP A 17 14.10 10.38 0.05
CA ASP A 17 14.78 11.60 -0.41
C ASP A 17 15.28 12.43 0.79
N LEU A 18 16.33 11.94 1.43
CA LEU A 18 16.91 12.49 2.64
C LEU A 18 18.43 12.33 2.60
N CYS A 19 19.14 13.46 2.62
CA CYS A 19 20.59 13.47 2.60
C CYS A 19 21.18 12.77 3.84
N CYS A 20 22.13 11.87 3.63
CA CYS A 20 22.80 11.13 4.68
C CYS A 20 24.22 10.70 4.26
N LEU A 21 24.95 10.05 5.17
CA LEU A 21 26.16 9.30 4.82
C LEU A 21 25.85 7.81 4.77
N VAL A 22 26.41 7.10 3.81
CA VAL A 22 26.24 5.66 3.65
C VAL A 22 27.59 4.96 3.47
N ALA A 23 27.74 3.79 4.07
CA ALA A 23 28.81 2.85 3.80
C ALA A 23 28.21 1.46 3.54
N THR A 24 28.90 0.63 2.75
CA THR A 24 28.48 -0.73 2.47
C THR A 24 29.61 -1.67 2.82
N ILE A 25 29.31 -2.72 3.58
CA ILE A 25 30.26 -3.77 3.96
C ILE A 25 29.66 -5.13 3.68
N LYS A 26 30.50 -6.15 3.49
CA LYS A 26 30.02 -7.52 3.38
C LYS A 26 29.69 -8.09 4.75
N ASN A 27 28.66 -8.93 4.85
CA ASN A 27 28.29 -9.59 6.10
C ASN A 27 29.45 -10.44 6.67
N SER A 28 30.26 -11.09 5.82
CA SER A 28 31.48 -11.80 6.24
C SER A 28 32.52 -10.95 6.98
N LYS A 29 32.41 -9.62 6.87
CA LYS A 29 33.33 -8.67 7.53
C LYS A 29 32.78 -8.16 8.86
N LEU A 30 31.50 -8.41 9.17
CA LEU A 30 30.91 -8.04 10.44
C LEU A 30 31.40 -8.96 11.57
N PRO A 31 31.82 -8.41 12.73
CA PRO A 31 32.24 -9.23 13.85
C PRO A 31 31.14 -10.19 14.32
N GLY A 32 31.44 -11.48 14.35
CA GLY A 32 30.57 -12.50 14.95
C GLY A 32 29.33 -12.91 14.15
N VAL A 33 29.14 -12.43 12.92
CA VAL A 33 27.91 -12.69 12.12
C VAL A 33 28.20 -13.43 10.81
N ALA A 34 27.19 -14.17 10.34
CA ALA A 34 27.05 -14.75 8.99
C ALA A 34 28.11 -15.76 8.51
N SER A 35 29.04 -16.21 9.36
CA SER A 35 30.06 -17.18 8.93
C SER A 35 29.48 -18.53 8.49
N ARG A 36 28.36 -18.98 9.09
CA ARG A 36 27.66 -20.22 8.68
C ARG A 36 26.70 -19.98 7.52
N HIS A 37 25.90 -18.92 7.55
CA HIS A 37 25.02 -18.56 6.43
C HIS A 37 25.80 -18.44 5.11
N ILE A 38 26.93 -17.74 5.13
CA ILE A 38 27.79 -17.58 3.94
C ILE A 38 28.41 -18.91 3.52
N ALA A 39 28.75 -19.79 4.46
CA ALA A 39 29.30 -21.11 4.15
C ALA A 39 28.26 -22.03 3.52
N GLU A 40 27.01 -21.97 3.98
CA GLU A 40 25.89 -22.81 3.54
C GLU A 40 25.34 -22.36 2.18
N TYR A 41 24.99 -21.08 2.04
CA TYR A 41 24.35 -20.56 0.83
C TYR A 41 25.36 -20.01 -0.19
N LYS A 42 26.64 -19.88 0.18
CA LYS A 42 27.72 -19.29 -0.65
C LYS A 42 27.43 -17.86 -1.12
N GLU A 43 26.47 -17.19 -0.49
CA GLU A 43 26.09 -15.81 -0.72
C GLU A 43 26.56 -14.95 0.46
N ASP A 44 27.14 -13.79 0.17
CA ASP A 44 27.63 -12.82 1.15
C ASP A 44 26.95 -11.47 0.90
N PRO A 45 25.67 -11.33 1.31
CA PRO A 45 24.88 -10.15 1.04
C PRO A 45 25.49 -8.90 1.71
N PRO A 46 25.34 -7.71 1.11
CA PRO A 46 25.86 -6.48 1.69
C PRO A 46 25.03 -6.03 2.89
N CYS A 47 25.71 -5.51 3.91
CA CYS A 47 25.14 -4.70 4.97
C CYS A 47 25.36 -3.22 4.64
N ASN A 48 24.28 -2.43 4.65
CA ASN A 48 24.34 -0.98 4.45
C ASN A 48 24.30 -0.26 5.81
N ILE A 49 25.23 0.66 6.01
CA ILE A 49 25.34 1.47 7.22
C ILE A 49 24.97 2.90 6.89
N TYR A 50 23.93 3.42 7.51
CA TYR A 50 23.43 4.78 7.29
C TYR A 50 23.69 5.66 8.51
N LEU A 51 24.27 6.84 8.28
CA LEU A 51 24.43 7.86 9.31
C LEU A 51 23.51 9.03 8.99
N ARG A 52 22.58 9.29 9.90
CA ARG A 52 21.68 10.44 9.85
C ARG A 52 22.08 11.44 10.91
N GLY A 53 22.31 12.68 10.51
CA GLY A 53 22.76 13.75 11.40
C GLY A 53 22.31 15.12 10.92
N LYS A 54 22.55 16.14 11.75
CA LYS A 54 22.21 17.54 11.42
C LYS A 54 22.98 18.07 10.21
N ASP A 55 24.25 17.68 10.09
CA ASP A 55 25.07 17.92 8.89
C ASP A 55 25.24 16.59 8.15
N PRO A 56 24.55 16.38 7.01
CA PRO A 56 24.60 15.12 6.27
C PRO A 56 25.94 14.90 5.54
N LYS A 57 26.86 15.86 5.60
CA LYS A 57 28.17 15.78 4.92
C LYS A 57 29.29 15.33 5.87
N LYS A 58 29.05 15.30 7.17
CA LYS A 58 30.07 15.05 8.19
C LYS A 58 29.60 14.03 9.21
N ILE A 59 30.52 13.17 9.64
CA ILE A 59 30.30 12.27 10.78
C ILE A 59 30.39 13.12 12.05
N SER A 60 29.32 13.17 12.84
CA SER A 60 29.29 13.87 14.12
C SER A 60 30.12 13.16 15.18
N ALA A 61 30.43 13.85 16.28
CA ALA A 61 31.18 13.26 17.39
C ALA A 61 30.47 12.03 17.98
N TRP A 62 29.15 12.10 18.13
CA TRP A 62 28.36 10.97 18.65
C TRP A 62 28.28 9.82 17.65
N GLN A 63 28.09 10.10 16.36
CA GLN A 63 28.12 9.03 15.34
C GLN A 63 29.47 8.33 15.33
N ARG A 64 30.57 9.08 15.44
CA ARG A 64 31.92 8.52 15.53
C ARG A 64 32.05 7.63 16.76
N GLU A 65 31.61 8.09 17.92
CA GLU A 65 31.62 7.29 19.16
C GLU A 65 30.85 5.98 18.97
N MET A 66 29.64 6.01 18.37
CA MET A 66 28.85 4.80 18.12
C MET A 66 29.52 3.86 17.12
N LEU A 67 30.16 4.40 16.06
CA LEU A 67 30.92 3.60 15.10
C LEU A 67 32.13 2.93 15.74
N GLU A 68 32.89 3.65 16.57
CA GLU A 68 34.02 3.11 17.33
C GLU A 68 33.55 2.02 18.30
N GLN A 69 32.45 2.27 19.02
CA GLN A 69 31.87 1.27 19.93
C GLN A 69 31.48 -0.01 19.18
N LEU A 70 30.76 0.10 18.06
CA LEU A 70 30.31 -1.06 17.29
C LEU A 70 31.49 -1.82 16.67
N PHE A 71 32.36 -1.14 15.93
CA PHE A 71 33.32 -1.81 15.05
C PHE A 71 34.70 -2.02 15.67
N GLU A 72 35.16 -1.12 16.54
CA GLU A 72 36.53 -1.13 17.07
C GLU A 72 36.61 -1.72 18.49
N LYS A 73 35.58 -1.52 19.31
CA LYS A 73 35.56 -1.93 20.75
C LYS A 73 34.73 -3.18 21.02
N GLU A 74 34.58 -4.05 20.02
CA GLU A 74 33.79 -5.30 20.10
C GLU A 74 32.30 -5.12 20.47
N GLY A 75 31.80 -3.87 20.49
CA GLY A 75 30.45 -3.57 20.96
C GLY A 75 29.35 -4.11 20.07
N PHE A 76 29.64 -4.42 18.80
CA PHE A 76 28.68 -5.06 17.91
C PHE A 76 28.26 -6.45 18.41
N THR A 77 29.22 -7.32 18.74
CA THR A 77 28.93 -8.66 19.26
C THR A 77 28.18 -8.58 20.59
N THR A 78 28.57 -7.66 21.47
CA THR A 78 27.88 -7.41 22.74
C THR A 78 26.43 -6.93 22.52
N ALA A 79 26.22 -5.97 21.64
CA ALA A 79 24.90 -5.45 21.30
C ALA A 79 23.95 -6.56 20.83
N MET A 80 24.45 -7.39 19.91
CA MET A 80 23.71 -8.53 19.38
C MET A 80 23.40 -9.56 20.48
N ALA A 81 24.37 -9.91 21.31
CA ALA A 81 24.18 -10.87 22.40
C ALA A 81 23.14 -10.39 23.43
N GLU A 82 23.21 -9.11 23.85
CA GLU A 82 22.26 -8.52 24.78
C GLU A 82 20.84 -8.46 24.20
N GLY A 83 20.69 -8.02 22.95
CA GLY A 83 19.39 -7.99 22.31
C GLY A 83 18.81 -9.39 22.10
N MET A 84 19.62 -10.37 21.68
CA MET A 84 19.15 -11.76 21.53
C MET A 84 18.74 -12.41 22.85
N LYS A 85 19.46 -12.13 23.94
CA LYS A 85 19.05 -12.60 25.27
C LYS A 85 17.66 -12.06 25.65
N LYS A 86 17.40 -10.79 25.34
CA LYS A 86 16.08 -10.17 25.58
C LYS A 86 15.00 -10.75 24.66
N TYR A 87 15.30 -11.01 23.39
CA TYR A 87 14.40 -11.72 22.47
C TYR A 87 13.97 -13.08 23.01
N GLN A 88 14.93 -13.93 23.38
CA GLN A 88 14.66 -15.27 23.93
C GLN A 88 13.79 -15.21 25.19
N THR A 89 14.04 -14.22 26.06
CA THR A 89 13.24 -14.01 27.27
C THR A 89 11.79 -13.63 26.92
N ASN A 90 11.58 -12.79 25.91
CA ASN A 90 10.27 -12.28 25.54
C ASN A 90 9.44 -13.27 24.70
N CYS A 91 10.08 -14.07 23.87
CA CYS A 91 9.43 -15.04 22.98
C CYS A 91 9.20 -16.42 23.64
N GLY A 92 9.55 -16.59 24.91
CA GLY A 92 9.15 -17.74 25.72
C GLY A 92 9.77 -19.06 25.28
N ARG A 93 8.98 -20.04 24.85
CA ARG A 93 9.47 -21.36 24.39
C ARG A 93 9.57 -21.48 22.87
N ASP A 94 9.04 -20.51 22.13
CA ASP A 94 8.83 -20.63 20.69
C ASP A 94 9.89 -19.91 19.84
N PHE A 95 10.89 -19.28 20.48
CA PHE A 95 11.88 -18.40 19.84
C PHE A 95 12.77 -19.04 18.78
N TYR A 96 12.87 -20.38 18.71
CA TYR A 96 13.51 -21.11 17.60
C TYR A 96 12.64 -22.23 17.03
N SER A 97 11.33 -22.19 17.27
CA SER A 97 10.39 -23.26 16.87
C SER A 97 10.39 -23.53 15.36
N GLN A 98 10.65 -22.50 14.55
CA GLN A 98 10.70 -22.55 13.09
C GLN A 98 12.00 -23.16 12.52
N PHE A 99 13.07 -23.24 13.31
CA PHE A 99 14.31 -23.86 12.86
C PHE A 99 14.16 -25.38 12.84
N ASN A 100 14.77 -26.05 11.86
CA ASN A 100 14.85 -27.51 11.86
C ASN A 100 15.67 -28.01 13.07
N GLU A 101 15.64 -29.32 13.35
CA GLU A 101 16.30 -29.87 14.53
C GLU A 101 17.83 -29.68 14.53
N GLU A 102 18.46 -29.82 13.36
CA GLU A 102 19.90 -29.64 13.16
C GLU A 102 20.33 -28.18 13.41
N ASP A 103 19.61 -27.23 12.84
CA ASP A 103 19.82 -25.80 13.06
C ASP A 103 19.63 -25.43 14.53
N ARG A 104 18.56 -25.93 15.18
CA ARG A 104 18.33 -25.68 16.61
C ARG A 104 19.47 -26.21 17.47
N HIS A 105 20.00 -27.39 17.14
CA HIS A 105 21.16 -27.95 17.81
C HIS A 105 22.36 -27.03 17.66
N HIS A 106 22.66 -26.60 16.43
CA HIS A 106 23.80 -25.73 16.18
C HIS A 106 23.67 -24.33 16.78
N ILE A 107 22.47 -23.75 16.80
CA ILE A 107 22.20 -22.47 17.47
C ILE A 107 22.44 -22.61 18.97
N LYS A 108 22.07 -23.75 19.56
CA LYS A 108 22.35 -24.03 20.98
C LYS A 108 23.85 -24.17 21.26
N GLU A 109 24.63 -24.73 20.33
CA GLU A 109 26.08 -24.92 20.47
C GLU A 109 26.88 -23.64 20.21
N HIS A 110 26.51 -22.87 19.19
CA HIS A 110 27.33 -21.79 18.63
C HIS A 110 26.72 -20.40 18.76
N GLY A 111 25.49 -20.31 19.26
CA GLY A 111 24.69 -19.09 19.24
C GLY A 111 24.06 -18.84 17.87
N ILE A 112 23.13 -17.89 17.84
CA ILE A 112 22.34 -17.53 16.64
C ILE A 112 23.09 -16.62 15.66
N LEU A 113 24.08 -15.85 16.12
CA LEU A 113 24.74 -14.81 15.30
C LEU A 113 25.37 -15.34 13.99
N PRO A 114 25.99 -16.54 13.95
CA PRO A 114 26.49 -17.10 12.70
C PRO A 114 25.42 -17.38 11.63
N PHE A 115 24.14 -17.38 12.01
CA PHE A 115 22.99 -17.68 11.16
C PHE A 115 22.20 -16.44 10.75
N LEU A 116 22.55 -15.26 11.26
CA LEU A 116 21.89 -14.01 10.90
C LEU A 116 22.58 -13.32 9.73
N THR A 117 21.78 -12.64 8.92
CA THR A 117 22.22 -11.69 7.91
C THR A 117 21.84 -10.29 8.38
N ILE A 118 22.80 -9.37 8.43
CA ILE A 118 22.53 -7.96 8.76
C ILE A 118 22.29 -7.20 7.47
N GLU A 119 21.11 -6.61 7.33
CA GLU A 119 20.76 -5.80 6.17
C GLU A 119 21.20 -4.36 6.36
N HIS A 120 20.86 -3.80 7.52
CA HIS A 120 20.98 -2.38 7.79
C HIS A 120 21.51 -2.09 9.19
N ILE A 121 22.44 -1.15 9.29
CA ILE A 121 22.82 -0.49 10.53
C ILE A 121 22.52 1.00 10.39
N VAL A 122 21.68 1.55 11.27
CA VAL A 122 21.31 2.96 11.26
C VAL A 122 21.85 3.62 12.52
N ILE A 123 22.60 4.71 12.36
CA ILE A 123 23.05 5.57 13.45
C ILE A 123 22.42 6.95 13.24
N ASP A 124 21.37 7.23 14.01
CA ASP A 124 20.58 8.45 13.93
C ASP A 124 20.94 9.39 15.09
N ASP A 125 21.75 10.39 14.80
CA ASP A 125 22.21 11.41 15.76
C ASP A 125 21.10 12.40 16.15
N ILE A 126 20.12 12.60 15.26
CA ILE A 126 18.98 13.47 15.53
C ILE A 126 18.07 12.78 16.55
N GLY A 127 17.75 11.50 16.30
CA GLY A 127 16.92 10.68 17.18
C GLY A 127 17.67 10.08 18.38
N ARG A 128 19.00 10.17 18.41
CA ARG A 128 19.91 9.50 19.36
C ARG A 128 19.63 8.01 19.49
N LYS A 129 19.62 7.31 18.35
CA LYS A 129 19.32 5.87 18.25
C LYS A 129 20.32 5.16 17.35
N VAL A 130 20.64 3.93 17.73
CA VAL A 130 21.31 2.96 16.86
C VAL A 130 20.34 1.81 16.61
N LEU A 131 20.20 1.40 15.36
CA LEU A 131 19.36 0.27 14.94
C LEU A 131 20.21 -0.71 14.12
N ILE A 132 20.08 -2.00 14.39
CA ILE A 132 20.69 -3.07 13.61
C ILE A 132 19.54 -3.99 13.19
N SER A 133 19.20 -3.97 11.90
CA SER A 133 18.20 -4.86 11.30
C SER A 133 18.88 -6.13 10.83
N ALA A 134 18.44 -7.26 11.36
CA ALA A 134 18.97 -8.57 11.04
C ALA A 134 17.84 -9.53 10.68
N ASP A 135 18.07 -10.36 9.67
CA ASP A 135 17.10 -11.35 9.19
C ASP A 135 17.76 -12.72 8.92
N LYS A 136 16.93 -13.74 8.65
CA LYS A 136 17.36 -15.03 8.11
C LYS A 136 16.54 -15.33 6.85
N ASN A 137 17.21 -15.59 5.73
CA ASN A 137 16.57 -15.82 4.42
C ASN A 137 15.57 -17.00 4.39
N ASP A 138 15.66 -17.95 5.33
CA ASP A 138 14.94 -19.24 5.29
C ASP A 138 14.00 -19.50 6.49
N GLY A 139 13.63 -18.48 7.28
CA GLY A 139 12.63 -18.69 8.32
C GLY A 139 12.27 -17.49 9.19
N ASP A 140 11.10 -17.57 9.81
CA ASP A 140 10.52 -16.49 10.62
C ASP A 140 11.19 -16.35 11.99
N LEU A 141 11.97 -15.29 12.19
CA LEU A 141 12.21 -14.72 13.52
C LEU A 141 10.98 -13.95 14.06
N HIS A 142 9.95 -13.86 13.19
CA HIS A 142 8.49 -13.88 13.44
C HIS A 142 7.77 -12.52 13.27
N GLU A 143 7.98 -11.70 12.24
CA GLU A 143 7.53 -11.94 10.85
C GLU A 143 8.37 -11.16 9.80
N HIS A 144 9.39 -10.40 10.23
CA HIS A 144 10.18 -9.49 9.36
C HIS A 144 11.61 -9.22 9.91
N GLY A 145 12.27 -10.23 10.48
CA GLY A 145 13.58 -10.07 11.12
C GLY A 145 13.54 -9.52 12.56
N ILE A 146 14.71 -9.14 13.09
CA ILE A 146 14.90 -8.57 14.44
C ILE A 146 15.55 -7.19 14.35
N THR A 147 15.15 -6.27 15.24
CA THR A 147 15.85 -4.99 15.40
C THR A 147 16.54 -4.92 16.75
N ILE A 148 17.87 -4.85 16.74
CA ILE A 148 18.65 -4.54 17.94
C ILE A 148 18.80 -3.02 18.02
N CYS A 149 18.44 -2.43 19.16
CA CYS A 149 18.48 -0.98 19.32
C CYS A 149 19.18 -0.52 20.60
N LEU A 150 19.89 0.60 20.51
CA LEU A 150 20.46 1.31 21.66
C LEU A 150 19.49 2.41 22.09
N ARG A 151 18.92 2.31 23.30
CA ARG A 151 18.07 3.35 23.91
C ARG A 151 18.51 3.62 25.33
N ASN A 152 18.65 4.89 25.69
CA ASN A 152 19.07 5.32 27.04
C ASN A 152 20.37 4.61 27.49
N GLY A 153 21.31 4.41 26.56
CA GLY A 153 22.59 3.75 26.82
C GLY A 153 22.52 2.23 27.05
N ARG A 154 21.39 1.57 26.77
CA ARG A 154 21.23 0.11 26.91
C ARG A 154 20.80 -0.52 25.59
N TRP A 155 21.41 -1.65 25.26
CA TRP A 155 20.98 -2.46 24.13
C TRP A 155 19.71 -3.23 24.46
N GLY A 156 18.86 -3.42 23.45
CA GLY A 156 17.67 -4.21 23.58
C GLY A 156 17.20 -4.72 22.23
N PHE A 157 16.29 -5.68 22.30
CA PHE A 157 15.53 -6.19 21.17
C PHE A 157 14.19 -5.45 21.03
N GLU A 158 13.79 -5.27 19.77
CA GLU A 158 12.47 -4.90 19.28
C GLU A 158 12.14 -5.80 18.07
N ASP A 159 10.86 -6.01 17.81
CA ASP A 159 10.37 -6.79 16.65
C ASP A 159 10.82 -6.20 15.30
N GLY A 160 10.72 -6.98 14.22
CA GLY A 160 11.03 -6.54 12.85
C GLY A 160 10.22 -5.30 12.43
N ASP A 161 8.97 -5.20 12.87
CA ASP A 161 8.11 -4.04 12.65
C ASP A 161 8.66 -2.75 13.24
N TYR A 162 9.57 -2.80 14.22
CA TYR A 162 10.16 -1.60 14.78
C TYR A 162 11.00 -0.84 13.75
N PHE A 163 11.73 -1.55 12.87
CA PHE A 163 12.44 -0.91 11.77
C PHE A 163 11.46 -0.26 10.79
N SER A 164 10.36 -0.95 10.47
CA SER A 164 9.25 -0.41 9.66
C SER A 164 8.60 0.81 10.30
N ARG A 165 8.35 0.81 11.62
CA ARG A 165 7.81 1.99 12.34
C ARG A 165 8.80 3.16 12.34
N TYR A 166 10.10 2.86 12.41
CA TYR A 166 11.16 3.86 12.29
C TYR A 166 11.19 4.46 10.87
N SER A 167 11.13 3.63 9.82
CA SER A 167 11.11 4.09 8.43
C SER A 167 9.83 4.85 8.07
N SER A 168 8.66 4.41 8.55
CA SER A 168 7.38 5.08 8.31
C SER A 168 7.28 6.49 8.91
N ALA A 169 8.11 6.84 9.90
CA ALA A 169 8.20 8.22 10.37
C ALA A 169 8.70 9.18 9.27
N PHE A 170 9.44 8.67 8.29
CA PHE A 170 9.87 9.41 7.10
C PHE A 170 8.82 9.38 5.99
N GLU A 171 8.05 8.28 5.88
CA GLU A 171 6.91 8.17 4.95
C GLU A 171 5.77 9.12 5.30
N LYS A 172 5.49 9.38 6.58
CA LYS A 172 4.38 10.27 7.00
C LYS A 172 4.51 11.70 6.44
N ASN A 173 5.73 12.16 6.16
CA ASN A 173 5.95 13.44 5.49
C ASN A 173 5.64 13.37 3.98
N ARG A 174 5.75 12.19 3.36
CA ARG A 174 5.42 11.95 1.95
C ARG A 174 3.93 11.68 1.74
N ILE A 175 3.30 10.93 2.64
CA ILE A 175 1.87 10.57 2.59
C ILE A 175 0.98 11.81 2.78
N PHE A 176 1.36 12.75 3.67
CA PHE A 176 0.60 13.98 3.86
C PHE A 176 0.52 14.83 2.58
N ASP A 177 1.61 14.91 1.82
CA ASP A 177 1.63 15.63 0.55
C ASP A 177 0.83 14.91 -0.55
N GLU A 178 0.91 13.57 -0.62
CA GLU A 178 0.13 12.77 -1.58
C GLU A 178 -1.38 12.79 -1.30
N GLU A 179 -1.81 12.72 -0.03
CA GLU A 179 -3.23 12.80 0.36
C GLU A 179 -3.81 14.19 0.12
N VAL A 180 -3.07 15.25 0.43
CA VAL A 180 -3.48 16.63 0.13
C VAL A 180 -3.56 16.85 -1.38
N LEU A 181 -2.61 16.33 -2.16
CA LEU A 181 -2.67 16.36 -3.62
C LEU A 181 -3.86 15.57 -4.17
N ALA A 182 -4.17 14.39 -3.61
CA ALA A 182 -5.32 13.58 -4.01
C ALA A 182 -6.65 14.29 -3.68
N ALA A 183 -6.77 14.89 -2.50
CA ALA A 183 -7.93 15.67 -2.10
C ALA A 183 -8.13 16.91 -2.99
N ASN A 184 -7.04 17.63 -3.30
CA ASN A 184 -7.09 18.78 -4.21
C ASN A 184 -7.48 18.38 -5.62
N ARG A 185 -6.93 17.27 -6.14
CA ARG A 185 -7.36 16.70 -7.42
C ARG A 185 -8.84 16.31 -7.42
N LEU A 186 -9.34 15.73 -6.32
CA LEU A 186 -10.76 15.37 -6.18
C LEU A 186 -11.65 16.61 -6.18
N ILE A 187 -11.25 17.69 -5.50
CA ILE A 187 -11.99 18.96 -5.49
C ILE A 187 -12.00 19.59 -6.88
N GLU A 188 -10.86 19.66 -7.55
CA GLU A 188 -10.77 20.21 -8.91
C GLU A 188 -11.61 19.37 -9.88
N TRP A 189 -11.56 18.05 -9.73
CA TRP A 189 -12.37 17.12 -10.50
C TRP A 189 -13.87 17.34 -10.28
N GLN A 190 -14.30 17.52 -9.03
CA GLN A 190 -15.69 17.82 -8.70
C GLN A 190 -16.14 19.15 -9.30
N LYS A 191 -15.28 20.19 -9.31
CA LYS A 191 -15.61 21.47 -9.97
C LYS A 191 -15.85 21.30 -11.46
N ARG A 192 -14.99 20.55 -12.15
CA ARG A 192 -15.16 20.26 -13.60
C ARG A 192 -16.40 19.42 -13.86
N TRP A 193 -16.71 18.50 -12.95
CA TRP A 193 -17.93 17.70 -13.00
C TRP A 193 -19.19 18.55 -12.93
N ASP A 194 -19.24 19.48 -11.97
CA ASP A 194 -20.41 20.34 -11.74
C ASP A 194 -20.65 21.31 -12.91
N VAL A 195 -19.62 21.61 -13.72
CA VAL A 195 -19.76 22.37 -14.98
C VAL A 195 -20.45 21.54 -16.07
N VAL A 196 -20.05 20.27 -16.24
CA VAL A 196 -20.62 19.40 -17.29
C VAL A 196 -22.02 18.91 -16.93
N PHE A 197 -22.27 18.68 -15.63
CA PHE A 197 -23.53 18.18 -15.10
C PHE A 197 -24.00 19.07 -13.94
N PRO A 198 -24.49 20.28 -14.22
CA PRO A 198 -24.95 21.17 -13.15
C PRO A 198 -26.10 20.55 -12.36
N PHE A 199 -26.07 20.72 -11.04
CA PHE A 199 -27.19 20.37 -10.19
C PHE A 199 -28.43 21.19 -10.56
N ALA A 200 -29.60 20.58 -10.46
CA ALA A 200 -30.85 21.29 -10.63
C ALA A 200 -31.01 22.34 -9.52
N ALA A 201 -31.48 23.53 -9.90
CA ALA A 201 -31.61 24.67 -9.01
C ALA A 201 -32.44 24.32 -7.75
N PRO A 202 -32.16 24.90 -6.57
CA PRO A 202 -32.81 24.60 -5.29
C PRO A 202 -34.34 24.44 -5.36
N GLU A 203 -34.99 25.31 -6.13
CA GLU A 203 -36.43 25.43 -6.36
C GLU A 203 -37.03 24.38 -7.32
N THR A 204 -36.20 23.59 -8.00
CA THR A 204 -36.72 22.54 -8.90
C THR A 204 -37.51 21.52 -8.10
N HIS A 205 -38.74 21.25 -8.53
CA HIS A 205 -39.64 20.29 -7.90
C HIS A 205 -38.98 18.90 -7.75
N VAL A 206 -39.16 18.29 -6.57
CA VAL A 206 -38.65 16.95 -6.28
C VAL A 206 -39.72 15.92 -6.61
N GLU A 207 -39.44 15.05 -7.58
CA GLU A 207 -40.34 13.98 -7.98
C GLU A 207 -39.98 12.67 -7.30
N ALA A 208 -41.02 11.97 -6.85
CA ALA A 208 -40.95 10.56 -6.52
C ALA A 208 -41.15 9.72 -7.80
N ASN A 209 -40.28 9.88 -8.80
CA ASN A 209 -40.21 8.95 -9.93
C ASN A 209 -38.78 8.73 -10.42
N GLY A 210 -38.28 7.51 -10.27
CA GLY A 210 -36.98 7.06 -10.78
C GLY A 210 -37.08 5.99 -11.88
N ALA A 211 -38.25 5.78 -12.49
CA ALA A 211 -38.49 4.69 -13.43
C ALA A 211 -37.54 4.68 -14.64
N LEU A 212 -36.99 5.85 -14.98
CA LEU A 212 -35.98 6.00 -16.03
C LEU A 212 -34.68 5.24 -15.74
N LEU A 213 -34.37 4.95 -14.47
CA LEU A 213 -33.20 4.17 -14.08
C LEU A 213 -33.41 2.66 -14.21
N TYR A 214 -34.65 2.17 -14.26
CA TYR A 214 -34.88 0.72 -14.26
C TYR A 214 -34.39 0.03 -15.54
N GLY A 215 -33.87 -1.17 -15.38
CA GLY A 215 -33.31 -1.98 -16.46
C GLY A 215 -31.79 -2.09 -16.38
N VAL A 216 -31.20 -2.50 -17.50
CA VAL A 216 -29.77 -2.81 -17.60
C VAL A 216 -29.03 -1.64 -18.23
N TRP A 217 -27.93 -1.23 -17.58
CA TRP A 217 -27.03 -0.19 -18.02
C TRP A 217 -25.65 -0.78 -18.24
N HIS A 218 -25.06 -0.58 -19.42
CA HIS A 218 -23.70 -1.06 -19.72
C HIS A 218 -22.74 0.12 -19.86
N ILE A 219 -21.45 -0.11 -19.63
CA ILE A 219 -20.46 0.95 -19.80
C ILE A 219 -20.31 1.28 -21.28
N ASP A 220 -20.45 2.56 -21.59
CA ASP A 220 -20.17 3.11 -22.89
C ASP A 220 -18.76 3.72 -22.86
N LEU A 221 -17.78 2.94 -23.34
CA LEU A 221 -16.37 3.37 -23.38
C LEU A 221 -16.17 4.62 -24.23
N ARG A 222 -16.95 4.77 -25.31
CA ARG A 222 -16.85 5.93 -26.20
C ARG A 222 -17.38 7.18 -25.52
N ALA A 223 -18.53 7.08 -24.86
CA ALA A 223 -19.10 8.18 -24.08
C ALA A 223 -18.22 8.53 -22.87
N THR A 224 -17.65 7.53 -22.20
CA THR A 224 -16.70 7.71 -21.09
C THR A 224 -15.45 8.47 -21.55
N THR A 225 -14.82 8.02 -22.64
CA THR A 225 -13.65 8.70 -23.22
C THR A 225 -13.98 10.14 -23.63
N LYS A 226 -15.16 10.36 -24.23
CA LYS A 226 -15.62 11.70 -24.62
C LYS A 226 -15.80 12.61 -23.40
N LEU A 227 -16.42 12.09 -22.34
CA LEU A 227 -16.63 12.82 -21.09
C LEU A 227 -15.29 13.21 -20.44
N LEU A 228 -14.34 12.27 -20.34
CA LEU A 228 -13.00 12.55 -19.78
C LEU A 228 -12.26 13.63 -20.57
N LYS A 229 -12.33 13.60 -21.90
CA LYS A 229 -11.78 14.67 -22.75
C LYS A 229 -12.46 16.02 -22.48
N GLN A 230 -13.79 16.04 -22.35
CA GLN A 230 -14.53 17.26 -22.04
C GLN A 230 -14.18 17.84 -20.67
N MET A 231 -13.86 16.98 -19.69
CA MET A 231 -13.41 17.40 -18.36
C MET A 231 -11.90 17.70 -18.29
N GLY A 232 -11.18 17.71 -19.43
CA GLY A 232 -9.75 18.00 -19.47
C GLY A 232 -8.89 17.01 -18.69
N ALA A 233 -9.28 15.74 -18.67
CA ALA A 233 -8.51 14.68 -18.04
C ALA A 233 -7.12 14.51 -18.71
N PRO A 234 -6.06 14.17 -17.96
CA PRO A 234 -4.76 13.84 -18.52
C PRO A 234 -4.82 12.70 -19.56
N ASN A 235 -3.91 12.73 -20.54
CA ASN A 235 -3.90 11.76 -21.65
C ASN A 235 -3.67 10.32 -21.20
N ASP A 236 -2.85 10.12 -20.18
CA ASP A 236 -2.62 8.83 -19.52
C ASP A 236 -3.91 8.32 -18.88
N GLU A 237 -4.68 9.15 -18.19
CA GLU A 237 -5.98 8.76 -17.63
C GLU A 237 -7.00 8.37 -18.71
N ILE A 238 -7.01 9.09 -19.84
CA ILE A 238 -7.87 8.78 -20.98
C ILE A 238 -7.45 7.47 -21.66
N ARG A 239 -6.14 7.20 -21.75
CA ARG A 239 -5.59 5.96 -22.32
C ARG A 239 -5.76 4.76 -21.39
N ASN A 240 -5.71 5.01 -20.08
CA ASN A 240 -5.81 4.02 -19.02
C ASN A 240 -7.24 3.84 -18.50
N VAL A 241 -8.28 4.36 -19.19
CA VAL A 241 -9.68 4.02 -18.89
C VAL A 241 -9.76 2.50 -18.84
N PRO A 242 -9.86 1.90 -17.64
CA PRO A 242 -9.46 0.52 -17.51
C PRO A 242 -10.38 -0.38 -18.33
N THR A 243 -9.79 -1.17 -19.22
CA THR A 243 -10.36 -2.47 -19.64
C THR A 243 -10.54 -3.42 -18.45
N VAL A 244 -10.23 -3.02 -17.21
CA VAL A 244 -10.48 -3.77 -15.96
C VAL A 244 -11.99 -3.95 -15.70
N ILE A 245 -12.84 -3.21 -16.41
CA ILE A 245 -14.28 -3.52 -16.52
C ILE A 245 -14.57 -4.54 -17.64
N ALA A 246 -13.57 -5.28 -18.12
CA ALA A 246 -13.81 -6.50 -18.88
C ALA A 246 -14.45 -7.61 -18.02
N GLN A 247 -14.50 -7.45 -16.69
CA GLN A 247 -15.13 -8.40 -15.78
C GLN A 247 -16.35 -7.84 -15.02
N LYS A 248 -16.63 -6.52 -15.12
CA LYS A 248 -17.82 -5.91 -14.49
C LYS A 248 -18.89 -5.49 -15.48
N VAL A 249 -19.52 -6.48 -16.10
CA VAL A 249 -20.57 -6.24 -17.07
C VAL A 249 -21.81 -5.75 -16.30
N GLY A 250 -22.27 -4.52 -16.55
CA GLY A 250 -23.63 -4.03 -16.28
C GLY A 250 -24.05 -3.61 -14.85
N LEU A 251 -24.80 -2.50 -14.73
CA LEU A 251 -25.65 -2.19 -13.57
C LEU A 251 -27.08 -2.63 -13.87
N TYR A 252 -27.74 -3.27 -12.91
CA TYR A 252 -29.16 -3.59 -13.01
C TYR A 252 -29.94 -2.99 -11.85
N PHE A 253 -30.94 -2.19 -12.21
CA PHE A 253 -31.85 -1.55 -11.27
C PHE A 253 -33.28 -2.06 -11.48
N SER A 254 -33.89 -2.55 -10.41
CA SER A 254 -35.25 -3.06 -10.41
C SER A 254 -35.97 -2.79 -9.10
N ARG A 255 -37.30 -2.95 -9.09
CA ARG A 255 -38.11 -2.89 -7.87
C ARG A 255 -38.11 -4.20 -7.08
N THR A 256 -37.80 -5.31 -7.75
CA THR A 256 -37.79 -6.66 -7.20
C THR A 256 -36.58 -7.41 -7.72
N LYS A 257 -36.08 -8.41 -6.96
CA LYS A 257 -35.01 -9.28 -7.47
C LYS A 257 -35.48 -10.00 -8.74
N SER A 258 -34.58 -10.20 -9.71
CA SER A 258 -34.90 -10.98 -10.91
C SER A 258 -34.15 -12.31 -10.90
N GLU A 259 -34.89 -13.42 -10.84
CA GLU A 259 -34.33 -14.78 -10.87
C GLU A 259 -33.55 -15.10 -12.17
N PHE A 260 -33.80 -14.33 -13.24
CA PHE A 260 -33.21 -14.55 -14.57
C PHE A 260 -31.81 -13.97 -14.76
N LEU A 261 -31.30 -13.15 -13.84
CA LEU A 261 -29.97 -12.49 -13.97
C LEU A 261 -28.79 -13.31 -13.46
N ARG A 262 -29.04 -14.51 -12.91
CA ARG A 262 -28.02 -15.36 -12.28
C ARG A 262 -26.93 -15.90 -13.22
N SER A 263 -26.96 -15.60 -14.51
CA SER A 263 -25.84 -15.93 -15.41
C SER A 263 -25.45 -14.76 -16.33
N GLY A 264 -24.38 -14.06 -15.96
CA GLY A 264 -23.41 -13.49 -16.90
C GLY A 264 -23.46 -12.00 -17.25
N TYR A 265 -24.30 -11.17 -16.61
CA TYR A 265 -24.55 -9.79 -17.12
C TYR A 265 -24.43 -8.63 -16.15
N THR A 266 -24.38 -8.86 -14.84
CA THR A 266 -24.49 -7.77 -13.83
C THR A 266 -23.57 -8.04 -12.65
N THR A 267 -22.68 -7.09 -12.31
CA THR A 267 -21.84 -7.21 -11.10
C THR A 267 -22.47 -6.68 -9.83
N SER A 268 -23.58 -5.98 -9.97
CA SER A 268 -24.36 -5.49 -8.85
C SER A 268 -25.83 -5.53 -9.23
N GLU A 269 -26.60 -6.36 -8.53
CA GLU A 269 -28.04 -6.27 -8.50
C GLU A 269 -28.41 -5.31 -7.36
N SER A 270 -29.22 -4.30 -7.66
CA SER A 270 -29.69 -3.35 -6.66
C SER A 270 -31.21 -3.27 -6.70
N ILE A 271 -31.83 -3.75 -5.62
CA ILE A 271 -33.26 -3.55 -5.40
C ILE A 271 -33.44 -2.09 -4.99
N VAL A 272 -34.14 -1.33 -5.82
CA VAL A 272 -34.44 0.07 -5.59
C VAL A 272 -35.66 0.17 -4.68
N VAL A 273 -35.43 0.63 -3.46
CA VAL A 273 -36.48 0.81 -2.43
C VAL A 273 -36.97 2.25 -2.34
N GLY A 274 -36.31 3.19 -3.02
CA GLY A 274 -36.79 4.56 -3.13
C GLY A 274 -35.94 5.42 -4.05
N TYR A 275 -36.52 6.55 -4.47
CA TYR A 275 -35.84 7.55 -5.28
C TYR A 275 -36.27 8.96 -4.88
N LYS A 276 -35.46 9.95 -5.25
CA LYS A 276 -35.81 11.36 -5.34
C LYS A 276 -35.20 11.89 -6.63
N ARG A 277 -36.01 12.48 -7.50
CA ARG A 277 -35.54 13.05 -8.76
C ARG A 277 -35.67 14.56 -8.72
N LYS A 278 -34.65 15.24 -9.25
CA LYS A 278 -34.62 16.70 -9.42
C LYS A 278 -34.00 17.01 -10.78
N GLY A 279 -34.84 17.28 -11.78
CA GLY A 279 -34.38 17.39 -13.18
C GLY A 279 -33.76 16.08 -13.68
N ASN A 280 -32.50 16.11 -14.13
CA ASN A 280 -31.77 14.91 -14.55
C ASN A 280 -31.05 14.20 -13.40
N TRP A 281 -31.02 14.79 -12.21
CA TRP A 281 -30.40 14.17 -11.05
C TRP A 281 -31.38 13.24 -10.36
N VAL A 282 -30.95 12.01 -10.13
CA VAL A 282 -31.72 10.99 -9.42
C VAL A 282 -30.89 10.48 -8.26
N THR A 283 -31.43 10.65 -7.07
CA THR A 283 -30.94 10.03 -5.85
C THR A 283 -31.69 8.73 -5.64
N MET A 284 -30.97 7.63 -5.46
CA MET A 284 -31.54 6.29 -5.38
C MET A 284 -31.14 5.62 -4.08
N ARG A 285 -32.12 5.00 -3.40
CA ARG A 285 -31.91 4.15 -2.23
C ARG A 285 -32.03 2.69 -2.63
N THR A 286 -31.02 1.91 -2.28
CA THR A 286 -30.95 0.48 -2.62
C THR A 286 -30.87 -0.39 -1.37
N MET A 287 -31.38 -1.61 -1.45
CA MET A 287 -31.25 -2.63 -0.41
C MET A 287 -30.18 -3.65 -0.80
N GLY A 288 -29.19 -3.84 0.07
CA GLY A 288 -28.17 -4.89 -0.08
C GLY A 288 -28.71 -6.24 0.38
N GLU A 289 -28.12 -7.34 -0.10
CA GLU A 289 -28.65 -8.69 0.19
C GLU A 289 -28.57 -9.13 1.64
N LYS A 290 -27.67 -8.55 2.45
CA LYS A 290 -27.39 -9.01 3.82
C LYS A 290 -27.63 -7.98 4.94
N ASP A 291 -27.64 -6.68 4.62
CA ASP A 291 -27.45 -5.66 5.65
C ASP A 291 -28.52 -4.53 5.65
N GLY A 292 -29.62 -4.67 4.89
CA GLY A 292 -30.69 -3.66 4.83
C GLY A 292 -30.43 -2.53 3.82
N PRO A 293 -31.21 -1.42 3.85
CA PRO A 293 -31.04 -0.29 2.93
C PRO A 293 -29.81 0.54 3.28
N ILE A 294 -28.75 0.50 2.46
CA ILE A 294 -27.42 0.98 2.87
C ILE A 294 -26.83 2.12 2.07
N SER A 295 -27.38 2.49 0.91
CA SER A 295 -26.74 3.56 0.13
C SER A 295 -27.71 4.51 -0.52
N THR A 296 -27.33 5.78 -0.52
CA THR A 296 -27.99 6.85 -1.27
C THR A 296 -27.04 7.26 -2.40
N SER A 297 -27.15 6.60 -3.55
CA SER A 297 -26.32 6.93 -4.72
C SER A 297 -26.95 8.06 -5.51
N ILE A 298 -26.13 8.99 -6.00
CA ILE A 298 -26.59 10.14 -6.78
C ILE A 298 -26.13 9.95 -8.23
N TYR A 299 -27.08 9.96 -9.15
CA TYR A 299 -26.84 9.77 -10.57
C TYR A 299 -27.34 10.95 -11.38
N TRP A 300 -26.60 11.31 -12.43
CA TRP A 300 -27.15 12.11 -13.51
C TRP A 300 -27.67 11.16 -14.60
N CYS A 301 -28.92 11.34 -15.03
CA CYS A 301 -29.52 10.53 -16.08
C CYS A 301 -30.48 11.34 -16.96
N ASN A 302 -30.26 11.27 -18.27
CA ASN A 302 -31.12 11.89 -19.28
C ASN A 302 -32.02 10.87 -20.02
N GLY A 303 -32.14 9.66 -19.48
CA GLY A 303 -32.89 8.55 -20.08
C GLY A 303 -32.14 7.77 -21.17
N LYS A 304 -30.97 8.26 -21.63
CA LYS A 304 -30.09 7.55 -22.57
C LYS A 304 -28.76 7.18 -21.94
N LEU A 305 -28.20 8.10 -21.18
CA LEU A 305 -26.93 7.97 -20.46
C LEU A 305 -27.19 8.07 -18.96
N LEU A 306 -26.43 7.29 -18.22
CA LEU A 306 -26.38 7.31 -16.77
C LEU A 306 -24.94 7.55 -16.34
N VAL A 307 -24.76 8.44 -15.36
CA VAL A 307 -23.45 8.79 -14.82
C VAL A 307 -23.56 8.83 -13.30
N GLU A 308 -22.66 8.13 -12.62
CA GLU A 308 -22.62 8.08 -11.16
C GLU A 308 -21.74 9.22 -10.61
N LYS A 309 -22.26 9.99 -9.64
CA LYS A 309 -21.54 11.14 -9.07
C LYS A 309 -20.24 10.67 -8.41
N GLY A 310 -19.12 11.30 -8.77
CA GLY A 310 -17.80 10.96 -8.23
C GLY A 310 -17.10 9.80 -8.96
N HIS A 311 -17.78 9.15 -9.90
CA HIS A 311 -17.19 8.09 -10.72
C HIS A 311 -16.92 8.57 -12.14
N LYS A 312 -15.97 7.94 -12.82
CA LYS A 312 -15.51 8.34 -14.16
C LYS A 312 -16.23 7.61 -15.30
N ASN A 313 -17.25 6.81 -15.00
CA ASN A 313 -17.88 5.92 -15.96
C ASN A 313 -19.21 6.47 -16.47
N VAL A 314 -19.40 6.42 -17.79
CA VAL A 314 -20.69 6.65 -18.44
C VAL A 314 -21.29 5.32 -18.84
N PHE A 315 -22.56 5.14 -18.50
CA PHE A 315 -23.32 3.98 -18.90
C PHE A 315 -24.38 4.38 -19.91
N SER A 316 -24.69 3.48 -20.85
CA SER A 316 -25.83 3.64 -21.74
C SER A 316 -26.86 2.54 -21.51
N ARG A 317 -28.12 2.83 -21.85
CA ARG A 317 -29.22 1.90 -21.59
C ARG A 317 -29.23 0.78 -22.63
N VAL A 318 -29.29 -0.46 -22.18
CA VAL A 318 -29.46 -1.61 -23.08
C VAL A 318 -30.91 -1.66 -23.56
N LYS A 319 -31.12 -1.62 -24.88
CA LYS A 319 -32.45 -1.77 -25.48
C LYS A 319 -32.86 -3.24 -25.47
N GLY A 320 -34.03 -3.55 -24.90
CA GLY A 320 -34.69 -4.87 -25.05
C GLY A 320 -34.27 -5.99 -24.07
N SER A 321 -33.57 -5.69 -22.97
CA SER A 321 -33.03 -6.73 -22.09
C SER A 321 -33.94 -7.08 -20.90
N CYS A 322 -34.93 -7.94 -21.17
CA CYS A 322 -35.35 -9.01 -20.27
C CYS A 322 -35.05 -10.38 -20.92
N ARG A 323 -33.84 -10.60 -21.44
CA ARG A 323 -33.47 -11.91 -22.04
C ARG A 323 -32.02 -12.31 -21.75
N LYS A 324 -31.87 -13.59 -21.37
CA LYS A 324 -30.61 -14.35 -21.24
C LYS A 324 -29.76 -14.22 -22.51
N GLY A 325 -28.45 -14.01 -22.34
CA GLY A 325 -27.45 -14.39 -23.34
C GLY A 325 -27.15 -13.39 -24.46
N ILE A 326 -26.23 -12.45 -24.22
CA ILE A 326 -25.29 -11.93 -25.23
C ILE A 326 -23.85 -12.28 -24.79
N HIS A 327 -23.25 -13.27 -25.45
CA HIS A 327 -21.82 -13.58 -25.31
C HIS A 327 -20.97 -12.41 -25.80
N LEU A 328 -19.78 -12.25 -25.21
CA LEU A 328 -18.63 -11.40 -25.60
C LEU A 328 -18.25 -11.35 -27.11
N ARG A 329 -18.98 -12.01 -28.02
CA ARG A 329 -18.70 -12.09 -29.46
C ARG A 329 -18.88 -10.77 -30.21
N GLU A 330 -19.67 -9.81 -29.72
CA GLU A 330 -19.86 -8.53 -30.45
C GLU A 330 -18.70 -7.54 -30.30
N LEU A 331 -17.87 -7.64 -29.24
CA LEU A 331 -16.66 -6.82 -29.10
C LEU A 331 -15.53 -7.22 -30.07
N ARG A 332 -15.59 -8.42 -30.68
CA ARG A 332 -14.61 -8.89 -31.67
C ARG A 332 -14.97 -8.61 -33.12
N LYS A 333 -16.18 -8.13 -33.43
CA LYS A 333 -16.61 -7.84 -34.83
C LYS A 333 -16.38 -6.40 -35.29
N ARG A 334 -15.70 -5.56 -34.49
CA ARG A 334 -15.34 -4.18 -34.87
C ARG A 334 -13.86 -3.85 -34.64
N ARG A 335 -12.97 -4.84 -34.77
CA ARG A 335 -11.55 -4.61 -35.00
C ARG A 335 -11.23 -4.95 -36.44
#